data_AF-I0YNK2-F1
#
_entry.id   AF-I0YNK2-F1
#
_cell.length_a   1.000
_cell.length_b   1.000
_cell.length_c   1.000
_cell.angle_alpha   90.00
_cell.angle_beta   90.00
_cell.angle_gamma   90.00
#
_symmetry.space_group_name_H-M   'P 1'
#
loop_
_entity.id
_entity.type
_entity.pdbx_description
1 polymer ?
#
loop_
_entity_poly.entity_id
_entity_poly.type
_entity_poly.pdbx_seq_one_letter_code
_entity_poly.pdbx_strand_id
1 'polypeptide(L)'
;MGCAQWAPAAFLLAALLLAGQAAGQANAPEVPGAAGGWRQGRATFYGGPESFLQNFDDRGPPPEYGFGSAVYGSCGYTQQNFTEGVTYDNVPYPKDMLMAVANIDADFPGSCGRCYEVRCRSGFVLSNGTEIYNTSLGYSLPAKAPNALDDFGRRWLGNPTANQSQQSVQCWDDDASIYVVVTDSCPCIQTDVNTGAVTGTNPPCCGDIYHMDLTYWGFQKLAHPLNGIISTSFRPVDCNSKQPLQFSPGFINQTIYGDKVETGWGWFPYKHNTVTFWSQGYGVGGSNATCISLGPKQGGITLACRECGRSGYQPFKGASALEFWIRDQNGSSTIPDVQVGAGDYDKKQYCASVKTGSLSPVERQGLYAKFSVPLSSFSCPFAQDQITQVSFQNADGQLVSFCLDGIQIIGGSGRVQSSSIGRHRI
;
A
#
# COMPACT_ATOMS: atom_id res chain seq x y z
N MET A 1 -44.47 -1.72 -82.56
CA MET A 1 -43.32 -0.82 -82.83
C MET A 1 -43.02 -0.08 -81.52
N GLY A 2 -41.75 0.29 -81.26
CA GLY A 2 -41.31 0.78 -79.93
C GLY A 2 -41.91 2.13 -79.52
N CYS A 3 -41.72 2.67 -78.31
CA CYS A 3 -40.85 2.34 -77.17
C CYS A 3 -41.63 2.60 -75.84
N ALA A 4 -41.13 2.46 -74.60
CA ALA A 4 -39.75 2.32 -74.10
C ALA A 4 -39.63 1.33 -72.90
N GLN A 5 -39.08 1.78 -71.76
CA GLN A 5 -38.73 0.97 -70.57
C GLN A 5 -39.06 1.73 -69.25
N TRP A 6 -38.77 1.06 -68.13
CA TRP A 6 -38.55 1.54 -66.74
C TRP A 6 -39.67 1.33 -65.71
N ALA A 7 -39.31 0.50 -64.72
CA ALA A 7 -39.85 0.37 -63.36
C ALA A 7 -38.65 -0.05 -62.47
N PRO A 8 -38.73 -0.07 -61.12
CA PRO A 8 -39.72 0.53 -60.21
C PRO A 8 -39.06 1.52 -59.21
N ALA A 9 -39.84 2.18 -58.34
CA ALA A 9 -39.31 2.92 -57.19
C ALA A 9 -40.33 3.01 -56.03
N ALA A 10 -40.20 2.14 -55.01
CA ALA A 10 -40.91 2.25 -53.74
C ALA A 10 -40.36 1.30 -52.64
N PHE A 11 -39.11 1.46 -52.18
CA PHE A 11 -38.62 0.87 -50.92
C PHE A 11 -37.34 1.58 -50.45
N LEU A 12 -37.45 2.50 -49.47
CA LEU A 12 -36.34 2.98 -48.63
C LEU A 12 -36.84 4.03 -47.60
N LEU A 13 -37.29 3.59 -46.42
CA LEU A 13 -37.57 4.49 -45.28
C LEU A 13 -37.70 3.75 -43.93
N ALA A 14 -36.66 3.00 -43.54
CA ALA A 14 -36.59 2.37 -42.21
C ALA A 14 -35.16 1.97 -41.77
N ALA A 15 -34.15 2.85 -41.88
CA ALA A 15 -32.79 2.53 -41.42
C ALA A 15 -31.91 3.77 -41.12
N LEU A 16 -32.35 4.68 -40.24
CA LEU A 16 -31.54 5.86 -39.85
C LEU A 16 -32.00 6.48 -38.52
N LEU A 17 -31.87 5.73 -37.41
CA LEU A 17 -32.15 6.25 -36.05
C LEU A 17 -31.50 5.41 -34.91
N LEU A 18 -30.26 4.94 -35.10
CA LEU A 18 -29.50 4.21 -34.06
C LEU A 18 -27.98 4.52 -34.06
N ALA A 19 -27.60 5.76 -34.42
CA ALA A 19 -26.23 6.25 -34.31
C ALA A 19 -26.24 7.66 -33.71
N GLY A 20 -26.21 7.76 -32.36
CA GLY A 20 -26.45 9.04 -31.69
C GLY A 20 -26.24 9.10 -30.17
N GLN A 21 -25.55 8.14 -29.54
CA GLN A 21 -25.12 8.23 -28.14
C GLN A 21 -23.71 7.65 -27.94
N ALA A 22 -22.73 8.28 -28.58
CA ALA A 22 -21.30 8.10 -28.29
C ALA A 22 -20.53 9.44 -28.39
N ALA A 23 -21.24 10.56 -28.22
CA ALA A 23 -20.66 11.89 -28.23
C ALA A 23 -20.28 12.30 -26.81
N GLY A 24 -18.98 12.22 -26.51
CA GLY A 24 -18.34 12.90 -25.39
C GLY A 24 -18.98 12.77 -24.01
N GLN A 25 -18.42 11.88 -23.18
CA GLN A 25 -18.13 12.32 -21.81
C GLN A 25 -17.09 13.43 -21.90
N ALA A 26 -17.55 14.66 -22.16
CA ALA A 26 -16.73 15.85 -21.97
C ALA A 26 -16.28 15.84 -20.51
N ASN A 27 -14.98 16.02 -20.26
CA ASN A 27 -14.43 16.07 -18.93
C ASN A 27 -15.19 17.12 -18.11
N ALA A 28 -16.07 16.66 -17.22
CA ALA A 28 -16.67 17.52 -16.23
C ALA A 28 -15.50 18.12 -15.43
N PRO A 29 -15.49 19.45 -15.18
CA PRO A 29 -14.36 20.09 -14.50
C PRO A 29 -14.09 19.36 -13.18
N GLU A 30 -12.84 18.94 -12.99
CA GLU A 30 -12.41 18.21 -11.79
C GLU A 30 -12.77 19.04 -10.57
N VAL A 31 -13.77 18.61 -9.80
CA VAL A 31 -14.15 19.30 -8.55
C VAL A 31 -13.11 18.93 -7.50
N PRO A 32 -12.20 19.84 -7.10
CA PRO A 32 -11.13 19.49 -6.19
C PRO A 32 -11.73 19.10 -4.85
N GLY A 33 -11.39 17.91 -4.36
CA GLY A 33 -11.87 17.42 -3.07
C GLY A 33 -13.19 16.64 -3.09
N ALA A 34 -13.84 16.44 -4.25
CA ALA A 34 -14.93 15.47 -4.37
C ALA A 34 -14.47 14.05 -3.95
N ALA A 35 -15.40 13.22 -3.46
CA ALA A 35 -15.10 11.81 -3.18
C ALA A 35 -14.72 11.09 -4.50
N GLY A 36 -13.56 10.43 -4.54
CA GLY A 36 -12.99 9.86 -5.77
C GLY A 36 -12.41 10.87 -6.77
N GLY A 37 -12.40 12.16 -6.45
CA GLY A 37 -11.83 13.21 -7.31
C GLY A 37 -10.30 13.24 -7.27
N TRP A 38 -9.70 13.76 -8.35
CA TRP A 38 -8.27 14.04 -8.44
C TRP A 38 -7.83 15.12 -7.44
N ARG A 39 -6.61 14.97 -6.93
CA ARG A 39 -5.96 15.87 -5.98
C ARG A 39 -4.56 16.18 -6.46
N GLN A 40 -4.11 17.42 -6.29
CA GLN A 40 -2.73 17.78 -6.56
C GLN A 40 -1.82 17.27 -5.44
N GLY A 41 -0.65 16.78 -5.83
CA GLY A 41 0.44 16.41 -4.94
C GLY A 41 1.77 16.52 -5.66
N ARG A 42 2.80 15.94 -5.08
CA ARG A 42 4.10 15.76 -5.72
C ARG A 42 4.65 14.37 -5.43
N ALA A 43 5.61 13.95 -6.23
CA ALA A 43 6.33 12.71 -6.00
C ALA A 43 7.84 12.86 -6.21
N THR A 44 8.64 12.31 -5.31
CA THR A 44 10.05 11.96 -5.56
C THR A 44 10.15 10.47 -5.92
N PHE A 45 11.35 9.97 -6.21
CA PHE A 45 11.58 8.53 -6.31
C PHE A 45 12.54 8.00 -5.27
N TYR A 46 12.40 6.71 -4.96
CA TYR A 46 13.33 5.96 -4.10
C TYR A 46 13.70 4.59 -4.70
N GLY A 47 14.89 4.10 -4.33
CA GLY A 47 15.54 2.96 -4.96
C GLY A 47 15.96 3.20 -6.42
N GLY A 48 16.32 2.12 -7.12
CA GLY A 48 16.67 2.13 -8.54
C GLY A 48 17.58 0.97 -8.95
N PRO A 49 17.74 0.70 -10.25
CA PRO A 49 18.68 -0.28 -10.76
C PRO A 49 20.11 0.27 -10.75
N GLU A 50 21.09 -0.63 -10.62
CA GLU A 50 22.52 -0.28 -10.61
C GLU A 50 22.93 0.53 -11.85
N SER A 51 22.39 0.19 -13.02
CA SER A 51 22.62 0.88 -14.31
C SER A 51 22.33 2.39 -14.27
N PHE A 52 21.34 2.81 -13.47
CA PHE A 52 21.00 4.22 -13.26
C PHE A 52 21.76 4.79 -12.06
N LEU A 53 21.78 4.08 -10.93
CA LEU A 53 22.35 4.60 -9.68
C LEU A 53 23.87 4.78 -9.74
N GLN A 54 24.60 3.98 -10.54
CA GLN A 54 26.05 4.12 -10.73
C GLN A 54 26.51 5.48 -11.30
N ASN A 55 25.59 6.32 -11.80
CA ASN A 55 25.91 7.64 -12.33
C ASN A 55 26.02 8.74 -11.25
N PHE A 56 25.91 8.39 -9.96
CA PHE A 56 25.93 9.33 -8.84
C PHE A 56 27.00 8.94 -7.80
N ASP A 57 28.14 9.62 -7.79
CA ASP A 57 29.27 9.30 -6.91
C ASP A 57 28.94 9.41 -5.41
N ASP A 58 28.03 10.32 -5.04
CA ASP A 58 27.59 10.54 -3.65
C ASP A 58 26.46 9.60 -3.20
N ARG A 59 26.16 8.55 -3.97
CA ARG A 59 25.16 7.53 -3.62
C ARG A 59 25.49 6.71 -2.38
N GLY A 60 26.73 6.74 -1.86
CA GLY A 60 27.13 5.90 -0.73
C GLY A 60 27.28 4.40 -1.09
N PRO A 61 27.58 3.54 -0.10
CA PRO A 61 27.80 2.12 -0.33
C PRO A 61 26.50 1.35 -0.63
N PRO A 62 26.56 0.21 -1.35
CA PRO A 62 25.42 -0.69 -1.52
C PRO A 62 24.95 -1.27 -0.17
N PRO A 63 23.68 -1.71 -0.02
CA PRO A 63 22.61 -1.71 -1.04
C PRO A 63 21.72 -0.46 -0.98
N GLU A 64 21.78 0.30 0.12
CA GLU A 64 20.92 1.44 0.43
C GLU A 64 21.54 2.74 -0.08
N TYR A 65 21.81 2.77 -1.38
CA TYR A 65 22.22 3.98 -2.08
C TYR A 65 21.35 5.16 -1.65
N GLY A 66 21.89 6.39 -1.53
CA GLY A 66 21.29 7.60 -0.93
C GLY A 66 19.97 8.12 -1.54
N PHE A 67 19.36 7.29 -2.37
CA PHE A 67 18.00 7.27 -2.90
C PHE A 67 17.08 6.31 -2.11
N GLY A 68 17.52 5.70 -1.00
CA GLY A 68 16.71 4.82 -0.15
C GLY A 68 16.37 3.45 -0.74
N SER A 69 15.57 2.66 -0.01
CA SER A 69 15.19 1.29 -0.38
C SER A 69 13.71 1.01 -0.07
N ALA A 70 12.92 0.65 -1.08
CA ALA A 70 11.50 0.32 -0.92
C ALA A 70 11.24 -1.08 -0.34
N VAL A 71 12.29 -1.89 -0.19
CA VAL A 71 12.17 -3.32 0.12
C VAL A 71 12.03 -3.61 1.63
N TYR A 72 12.46 -2.67 2.47
CA TYR A 72 12.30 -2.69 3.93
C TYR A 72 11.15 -1.79 4.40
N GLY A 73 10.12 -1.63 3.56
CA GLY A 73 9.05 -0.68 3.80
C GLY A 73 8.35 -0.89 5.15
N SER A 74 8.04 0.21 5.82
CA SER A 74 7.48 0.26 7.18
C SER A 74 6.04 -0.27 7.34
N CYS A 75 5.44 -0.84 6.30
CA CYS A 75 4.28 -1.73 6.42
C CYS A 75 4.67 -3.22 6.61
N GLY A 76 5.96 -3.55 6.48
CA GLY A 76 6.52 -4.87 6.75
C GLY A 76 6.20 -5.94 5.70
N TYR A 77 5.80 -5.56 4.49
CA TYR A 77 5.41 -6.49 3.40
C TYR A 77 6.60 -7.21 2.74
N THR A 78 7.53 -7.71 3.54
CA THR A 78 8.78 -8.32 3.08
C THR A 78 8.81 -9.77 3.51
N GLN A 79 8.98 -10.70 2.56
CA GLN A 79 9.27 -12.09 2.93
C GLN A 79 10.67 -12.17 3.55
N GLN A 80 10.75 -12.61 4.81
CA GLN A 80 12.02 -12.81 5.51
C GLN A 80 12.38 -14.30 5.54
N ASN A 81 12.90 -14.81 4.42
CA ASN A 81 13.77 -15.99 4.44
C ASN A 81 15.19 -15.49 4.76
N PHE A 82 15.67 -15.72 5.98
CA PHE A 82 16.98 -15.26 6.46
C PHE A 82 18.19 -15.75 5.63
N THR A 83 17.97 -16.64 4.66
CA THR A 83 18.98 -17.20 3.76
C THR A 83 19.21 -16.38 2.49
N GLU A 84 18.18 -15.69 1.99
CA GLU A 84 18.18 -15.13 0.61
C GLU A 84 18.32 -13.61 0.55
N GLY A 85 18.39 -12.95 1.72
CA GLY A 85 18.36 -11.50 1.81
C GLY A 85 16.97 -10.92 1.51
N VAL A 86 16.92 -9.62 1.29
CA VAL A 86 15.67 -8.89 1.01
C VAL A 86 15.82 -8.18 -0.34
N THR A 87 15.04 -8.62 -1.32
CA THR A 87 15.06 -8.11 -2.70
C THR A 87 13.66 -7.68 -3.15
N TYR A 88 13.57 -6.94 -4.25
CA TYR A 88 12.28 -6.52 -4.84
C TYR A 88 11.37 -7.70 -5.22
N ASP A 89 11.94 -8.90 -5.42
CA ASP A 89 11.19 -10.11 -5.72
C ASP A 89 10.55 -10.75 -4.46
N ASN A 90 10.93 -10.28 -3.26
CA ASN A 90 10.40 -10.73 -1.96
C ASN A 90 9.25 -9.85 -1.43
N VAL A 91 8.77 -8.89 -2.20
CA VAL A 91 7.62 -8.01 -1.90
C VAL A 91 6.38 -8.54 -2.63
N PRO A 92 5.18 -8.62 -2.01
CA PRO A 92 3.97 -9.21 -2.62
C PRO A 92 3.32 -8.35 -3.72
N TYR A 93 4.04 -7.35 -4.23
CA TYR A 93 3.57 -6.35 -5.19
C TYR A 93 4.65 -6.10 -6.24
N PRO A 94 4.30 -5.86 -7.52
CA PRO A 94 5.26 -5.48 -8.54
C PRO A 94 6.09 -4.26 -8.11
N LYS A 95 7.40 -4.30 -8.38
CA LYS A 95 8.36 -3.26 -7.96
C LYS A 95 8.08 -1.86 -8.49
N ASP A 96 7.22 -1.73 -9.51
CA ASP A 96 6.78 -0.48 -10.13
C ASP A 96 5.42 0.03 -9.59
N MET A 97 4.83 -0.70 -8.64
CA MET A 97 3.65 -0.30 -7.89
C MET A 97 3.97 0.20 -6.48
N LEU A 98 5.18 -0.03 -5.93
CA LEU A 98 5.45 0.32 -4.53
C LEU A 98 5.59 1.84 -4.35
N MET A 99 5.01 2.36 -3.26
CA MET A 99 5.20 3.74 -2.82
C MET A 99 5.33 3.88 -1.30
N ALA A 100 6.00 4.94 -0.87
CA ALA A 100 5.89 5.52 0.46
C ALA A 100 4.96 6.74 0.44
N VAL A 101 4.12 6.92 1.46
CA VAL A 101 3.29 8.12 1.67
C VAL A 101 3.84 8.95 2.82
N ALA A 102 3.77 10.29 2.77
CA ALA A 102 4.30 11.12 3.84
C ALA A 102 3.51 10.93 5.15
N ASN A 103 4.22 10.79 6.28
CA ASN A 103 3.56 10.48 7.56
C ASN A 103 2.69 11.62 8.13
N ILE A 104 2.79 12.81 7.53
CA ILE A 104 1.98 13.98 7.85
C ILE A 104 0.69 14.07 7.01
N ASP A 105 0.55 13.27 5.96
CA ASP A 105 -0.60 13.34 5.06
C ASP A 105 -1.90 13.00 5.81
N ALA A 106 -2.99 13.69 5.45
CA ALA A 106 -4.27 13.61 6.16
C ALA A 106 -4.94 12.22 6.10
N ASP A 107 -4.50 11.35 5.18
CA ASP A 107 -4.92 9.96 5.04
C ASP A 107 -3.80 8.95 5.31
N PHE A 108 -2.64 9.38 5.83
CA PHE A 108 -1.59 8.49 6.33
C PHE A 108 -2.08 7.40 7.33
N PRO A 109 -3.05 7.67 8.24
CA PRO A 109 -3.58 6.64 9.12
C PRO A 109 -4.21 5.48 8.35
N GLY A 110 -3.82 4.25 8.69
CA GLY A 110 -4.25 3.04 7.99
C GLY A 110 -3.94 3.06 6.50
N SER A 111 -2.83 3.68 6.09
CA SER A 111 -2.44 3.78 4.67
C SER A 111 -1.84 2.49 4.10
N CYS A 112 -1.20 1.64 4.92
CA CYS A 112 -0.58 0.40 4.48
C CYS A 112 -1.52 -0.46 3.61
N GLY A 113 -1.07 -0.82 2.41
CA GLY A 113 -1.84 -1.63 1.47
C GLY A 113 -3.00 -0.89 0.80
N ARG A 114 -3.12 0.43 0.95
CA ARG A 114 -4.05 1.26 0.17
C ARG A 114 -3.46 1.55 -1.20
N CYS A 115 -4.31 1.58 -2.22
CA CYS A 115 -3.90 1.88 -3.60
C CYS A 115 -4.31 3.28 -4.05
N TYR A 116 -3.52 3.84 -4.96
CA TYR A 116 -3.76 5.13 -5.59
C TYR A 116 -3.56 5.02 -7.11
N GLU A 117 -4.37 5.74 -7.88
CA GLU A 117 -4.07 6.07 -9.27
C GLU A 117 -3.30 7.40 -9.27
N VAL A 118 -2.15 7.46 -9.95
CA VAL A 118 -1.23 8.61 -9.95
C VAL A 118 -0.86 8.97 -11.38
N ARG A 119 -0.94 10.26 -11.71
CA ARG A 119 -0.57 10.88 -12.98
C ARG A 119 0.49 11.94 -12.75
N CYS A 120 1.36 12.15 -13.72
CA CYS A 120 2.24 13.32 -13.75
C CYS A 120 1.46 14.54 -14.27
N ARG A 121 1.89 15.74 -13.87
CA ARG A 121 1.37 17.00 -14.43
C ARG A 121 2.56 17.85 -14.86
N SER A 122 2.67 18.13 -16.16
CA SER A 122 3.75 18.97 -16.69
C SER A 122 3.64 20.42 -16.17
N GLY A 123 4.78 21.08 -16.00
CA GLY A 123 4.87 22.41 -15.42
C GLY A 123 5.54 22.44 -14.04
N PHE A 124 5.33 23.52 -13.30
CA PHE A 124 6.00 23.78 -12.03
C PHE A 124 5.73 22.72 -10.96
N VAL A 125 6.77 22.38 -10.20
CA VAL A 125 6.67 21.49 -9.04
C VAL A 125 6.27 22.28 -7.79
N LEU A 126 5.19 21.84 -7.15
CA LEU A 126 4.61 22.49 -5.97
C LEU A 126 5.51 22.36 -4.73
N SER A 127 5.87 23.50 -4.13
CA SER A 127 6.35 23.58 -2.74
C SER A 127 5.25 24.12 -1.82
N ASN A 128 5.52 24.12 -0.52
CA ASN A 128 4.60 24.57 0.52
C ASN A 128 4.30 26.08 0.39
N GLY A 129 3.30 26.44 -0.42
CA GLY A 129 2.94 27.82 -0.75
C GLY A 129 3.94 28.58 -1.64
N THR A 130 4.94 27.91 -2.21
CA THR A 130 6.03 28.49 -3.02
C THR A 130 6.43 27.53 -4.15
N GLU A 131 7.22 28.00 -5.11
CA GLU A 131 7.80 27.13 -6.16
C GLU A 131 9.08 26.46 -5.64
N ILE A 132 9.37 25.22 -6.06
CA ILE A 132 10.64 24.58 -5.76
C ILE A 132 11.73 25.18 -6.67
N TYR A 133 12.83 25.66 -6.10
CA TYR A 133 14.03 25.98 -6.87
C TYR A 133 14.90 24.72 -7.05
N ASN A 134 15.58 24.61 -8.20
CA ASN A 134 16.42 23.47 -8.60
C ASN A 134 17.52 23.14 -7.55
N THR A 135 17.98 24.14 -6.79
CA THR A 135 18.96 23.96 -5.70
C THR A 135 18.35 23.54 -4.36
N SER A 136 17.04 23.70 -4.14
CA SER A 136 16.40 23.56 -2.82
C SER A 136 16.26 22.13 -2.31
N LEU A 137 16.40 21.12 -3.17
CA LEU A 137 16.23 19.71 -2.79
C LEU A 137 17.56 18.97 -2.58
N GLY A 138 18.72 19.63 -2.69
CA GLY A 138 20.05 19.01 -2.53
C GLY A 138 20.47 18.06 -3.67
N TYR A 139 19.51 17.47 -4.39
CA TYR A 139 19.74 16.53 -5.49
C TYR A 139 19.57 17.19 -6.86
N SER A 140 20.59 17.94 -7.32
CA SER A 140 20.68 18.35 -8.73
C SER A 140 21.13 17.16 -9.60
N LEU A 141 20.26 16.14 -9.71
CA LEU A 141 20.55 14.91 -10.45
C LEU A 141 21.03 15.16 -11.90
N PRO A 142 20.44 16.09 -12.67
CA PRO A 142 20.91 16.34 -14.03
C PRO A 142 22.30 16.97 -14.12
N ALA A 143 22.76 17.69 -13.10
CA ALA A 143 24.10 18.26 -13.09
C ALA A 143 25.18 17.17 -12.85
N LYS A 144 24.82 16.11 -12.12
CA LYS A 144 25.69 14.95 -11.85
C LYS A 144 25.71 13.97 -13.03
N ALA A 145 24.52 13.68 -13.59
CA ALA A 145 24.33 12.61 -14.57
C ALA A 145 23.52 13.05 -15.81
N PRO A 146 23.92 14.10 -16.55
CA PRO A 146 23.12 14.69 -17.63
C PRO A 146 22.81 13.75 -18.80
N ASN A 147 23.58 12.66 -18.93
CA ASN A 147 23.44 11.65 -19.99
C ASN A 147 22.85 10.32 -19.50
N ALA A 148 22.47 10.20 -18.22
CA ALA A 148 21.86 8.97 -17.73
C ALA A 148 20.53 8.71 -18.45
N LEU A 149 20.34 7.45 -18.87
CA LEU A 149 19.11 6.96 -19.49
C LEU A 149 18.29 6.21 -18.45
N ASP A 150 16.98 6.18 -18.65
CA ASP A 150 16.09 5.28 -17.90
C ASP A 150 16.08 3.85 -18.48
N ASP A 151 15.30 2.94 -17.88
CA ASP A 151 15.27 1.53 -18.31
C ASP A 151 14.69 1.33 -19.72
N PHE A 152 14.05 2.36 -20.29
CA PHE A 152 13.51 2.36 -21.64
C PHE A 152 14.48 3.02 -22.65
N GLY A 153 15.68 3.39 -22.21
CA GLY A 153 16.69 4.06 -23.04
C GLY A 153 16.34 5.52 -23.39
N ARG A 154 15.35 6.12 -22.70
CA ARG A 154 14.95 7.50 -22.94
C ARG A 154 15.93 8.45 -22.28
N ARG A 155 16.04 9.65 -22.84
CA ARG A 155 16.82 10.76 -22.29
C ARG A 155 15.92 11.69 -21.49
N TRP A 156 16.48 12.36 -20.48
CA TRP A 156 15.81 13.50 -19.86
C TRP A 156 15.59 14.63 -20.87
N LEU A 157 14.38 15.20 -20.87
CA LEU A 157 13.98 16.25 -21.79
C LEU A 157 14.44 17.66 -21.35
N GLY A 158 15.11 17.76 -20.20
CA GLY A 158 15.51 19.01 -19.58
C GLY A 158 14.48 19.52 -18.56
N ASN A 159 14.85 20.60 -17.87
CA ASN A 159 13.92 21.41 -17.07
C ASN A 159 13.56 22.65 -17.90
N PRO A 160 12.31 22.80 -18.38
CA PRO A 160 11.89 23.91 -19.22
C PRO A 160 12.09 25.30 -18.61
N THR A 161 12.18 25.41 -17.28
CA THR A 161 12.30 26.66 -16.53
C THR A 161 13.65 26.81 -15.83
N ALA A 162 14.68 26.09 -16.30
CA ALA A 162 16.03 26.17 -15.74
C ALA A 162 16.61 27.60 -15.72
N ASN A 163 16.21 28.46 -16.65
CA ASN A 163 16.60 29.87 -16.71
C ASN A 163 16.00 30.75 -15.60
N GLN A 164 14.96 30.28 -14.91
CA GLN A 164 14.30 30.94 -13.79
C GLN A 164 14.69 30.29 -12.45
N SER A 165 15.62 29.34 -12.45
CA SER A 165 16.01 28.50 -11.30
C SER A 165 14.88 27.65 -10.70
N GLN A 166 13.65 27.70 -11.24
CA GLN A 166 12.50 26.93 -10.80
C GLN A 166 12.55 25.49 -11.34
N GLN A 167 12.01 24.55 -10.57
CA GLN A 167 11.81 23.18 -10.99
C GLN A 167 10.49 23.02 -11.76
N SER A 168 10.58 22.72 -13.05
CA SER A 168 9.46 22.31 -13.89
C SER A 168 9.72 20.91 -14.43
N VAL A 169 8.68 20.07 -14.39
CA VAL A 169 8.69 18.73 -14.98
C VAL A 169 8.08 18.76 -16.38
N GLN A 170 8.66 17.97 -17.28
CA GLN A 170 7.96 17.50 -18.48
C GLN A 170 7.66 16.01 -18.30
N CYS A 171 6.37 15.67 -18.28
CA CYS A 171 5.90 14.30 -18.22
C CYS A 171 6.06 13.61 -19.58
N TRP A 172 6.01 12.28 -19.61
CA TRP A 172 5.93 11.56 -20.90
C TRP A 172 4.57 11.72 -21.57
N ASP A 173 3.52 11.75 -20.76
CA ASP A 173 2.12 11.94 -21.11
C ASP A 173 1.40 12.43 -19.83
N ASP A 174 0.67 13.54 -19.91
CA ASP A 174 -0.06 14.15 -18.78
C ASP A 174 -1.38 13.42 -18.46
N ASP A 175 -1.90 12.61 -19.40
CA ASP A 175 -3.10 11.79 -19.21
C ASP A 175 -2.77 10.35 -18.74
N ALA A 176 -1.52 9.90 -18.92
CA ALA A 176 -1.06 8.58 -18.49
C ALA A 176 -1.02 8.45 -16.96
N SER A 177 -1.51 7.31 -16.47
CA SER A 177 -1.55 6.97 -15.05
C SER A 177 -0.84 5.66 -14.73
N ILE A 178 -0.32 5.57 -13.51
CA ILE A 178 0.10 4.32 -12.87
C ILE A 178 -0.81 4.03 -11.68
N TYR A 179 -0.86 2.75 -11.29
CA TYR A 179 -1.51 2.28 -10.08
C TYR A 179 -0.43 1.86 -9.10
N VAL A 180 -0.47 2.40 -7.88
CA VAL A 180 0.54 2.20 -6.85
C VAL A 180 -0.11 1.82 -5.53
N VAL A 181 0.67 1.20 -4.63
CA VAL A 181 0.25 0.66 -3.35
C VAL A 181 1.23 1.09 -2.25
N VAL A 182 0.70 1.56 -1.13
CA VAL A 182 1.49 1.94 0.04
C VAL A 182 2.11 0.71 0.66
N THR A 183 3.44 0.63 0.61
CA THR A 183 4.23 -0.39 1.31
C THR A 183 5.15 0.21 2.37
N ASP A 184 5.24 1.54 2.41
CA ASP A 184 6.15 2.29 3.27
C ASP A 184 5.59 3.67 3.67
N SER A 185 6.30 4.39 4.52
CA SER A 185 6.00 5.74 4.97
C SER A 185 7.23 6.60 4.80
N CYS A 186 7.08 7.79 4.22
CA CYS A 186 8.14 8.79 4.23
C CYS A 186 7.99 9.68 5.48
N PRO A 187 8.89 9.59 6.47
CA PRO A 187 8.79 10.42 7.67
C PRO A 187 9.33 11.83 7.40
N CYS A 188 8.57 12.87 7.76
CA CYS A 188 9.05 14.26 7.72
C CYS A 188 10.25 14.48 8.65
N ILE A 189 10.28 13.83 9.81
CA ILE A 189 11.42 13.85 10.74
C ILE A 189 12.21 12.56 10.59
N GLN A 190 13.49 12.67 10.25
CA GLN A 190 14.39 11.52 10.21
C GLN A 190 14.97 11.25 11.60
N THR A 191 15.00 9.99 12.00
CA THR A 191 15.57 9.54 13.27
C THR A 191 16.52 8.37 13.05
N ASP A 192 17.64 8.36 13.77
CA ASP A 192 18.51 7.19 13.84
C ASP A 192 17.76 6.01 14.48
N VAL A 193 17.78 4.85 13.82
CA VAL A 193 16.97 3.69 14.20
C VAL A 193 17.45 2.99 15.48
N ASN A 194 18.69 3.24 15.91
CA ASN A 194 19.30 2.58 17.08
C ASN A 194 19.11 3.40 18.36
N THR A 195 19.14 4.72 18.24
CA THR A 195 19.11 5.69 19.35
C THR A 195 17.78 6.44 19.46
N GLY A 196 17.00 6.50 18.38
CA GLY A 196 15.81 7.35 18.28
C GLY A 196 16.11 8.84 18.18
N ALA A 197 17.38 9.24 18.07
CA ALA A 197 17.77 10.64 17.97
C ALA A 197 17.37 11.22 16.61
N VAL A 198 16.87 12.46 16.59
CA VAL A 198 16.55 13.18 15.34
C VAL A 198 17.85 13.47 14.59
N THR A 199 17.95 12.97 13.35
CA THR A 199 19.10 13.15 12.46
C THR A 199 18.86 14.25 11.42
N GLY A 200 17.60 14.60 11.14
CA GLY A 200 17.27 15.66 10.20
C GLY A 200 15.77 15.76 9.90
N THR A 201 15.46 16.44 8.79
CA THR A 201 14.13 16.47 8.20
C THR A 201 14.21 15.95 6.77
N ASN A 202 13.09 15.48 6.23
CA ASN A 202 12.96 15.09 4.82
C ASN A 202 12.01 16.08 4.12
N PRO A 203 12.51 17.20 3.55
CA PRO A 203 11.66 18.30 3.10
C PRO A 203 10.58 17.95 2.06
N PRO A 204 10.80 17.05 1.08
CA PRO A 204 9.73 16.54 0.22
C PRO A 204 8.54 15.98 1.00
N CYS A 205 8.78 15.29 2.11
CA CYS A 205 7.76 14.67 2.95
C CYS A 205 7.25 15.59 4.08
N CYS A 206 7.56 16.88 4.01
CA CYS A 206 7.18 17.90 4.99
C CYS A 206 6.28 19.01 4.40
N GLY A 207 5.30 19.46 5.18
CA GLY A 207 4.40 20.58 4.89
C GLY A 207 3.04 20.19 4.29
N ASP A 208 2.39 21.14 3.62
CA ASP A 208 0.96 21.04 3.28
C ASP A 208 0.67 20.46 1.88
N ILE A 209 1.70 20.16 1.09
CA ILE A 209 1.56 19.48 -0.20
C ILE A 209 1.68 17.98 -0.01
N TYR A 210 0.64 17.24 -0.43
CA TYR A 210 0.63 15.78 -0.39
C TYR A 210 1.84 15.20 -1.10
N HIS A 211 2.54 14.27 -0.46
CA HIS A 211 3.80 13.75 -0.96
C HIS A 211 3.87 12.22 -0.94
N MET A 212 4.40 11.67 -2.03
CA MET A 212 4.72 10.24 -2.13
C MET A 212 6.12 10.00 -2.69
N ASP A 213 6.82 9.01 -2.17
CA ASP A 213 7.98 8.46 -2.86
C ASP A 213 7.51 7.28 -3.70
N LEU A 214 7.60 7.41 -5.02
CA LEU A 214 7.37 6.31 -5.94
C LEU A 214 8.66 5.50 -6.06
N THR A 215 8.59 4.18 -6.19
CA THR A 215 9.77 3.45 -6.67
C THR A 215 10.27 4.02 -7.99
N TYR A 216 11.59 3.99 -8.22
CA TYR A 216 12.19 4.34 -9.51
C TYR A 216 11.42 3.76 -10.72
N TRP A 217 11.01 2.49 -10.65
CA TRP A 217 10.30 1.81 -11.75
C TRP A 217 8.86 2.31 -11.94
N GLY A 218 8.19 2.79 -10.90
CA GLY A 218 6.92 3.50 -11.00
C GLY A 218 7.10 4.90 -11.55
N PHE A 219 8.03 5.67 -10.96
CA PHE A 219 8.34 7.05 -11.36
C PHE A 219 8.72 7.16 -12.83
N GLN A 220 9.61 6.29 -13.33
CA GLN A 220 10.08 6.36 -14.71
C GLN A 220 8.95 6.19 -15.75
N LYS A 221 7.82 5.55 -15.40
CA LYS A 221 6.65 5.46 -16.30
C LYS A 221 5.95 6.80 -16.49
N LEU A 222 6.08 7.71 -15.53
CA LEU A 222 5.43 9.03 -15.50
C LEU A 222 6.33 10.15 -16.06
N ALA A 223 7.59 10.19 -15.63
CA ALA A 223 8.59 11.16 -16.10
C ALA A 223 10.01 10.59 -15.96
N HIS A 224 11.00 11.19 -16.61
CA HIS A 224 12.40 10.73 -16.48
C HIS A 224 12.92 10.87 -15.04
N PRO A 225 13.58 9.85 -14.44
CA PRO A 225 14.10 9.91 -13.06
C PRO A 225 15.02 11.10 -12.75
N LEU A 226 15.78 11.60 -13.73
CA LEU A 226 16.60 12.83 -13.55
C LEU A 226 15.80 14.09 -13.17
N ASN A 227 14.47 14.12 -13.32
CA ASN A 227 13.66 15.19 -12.74
C ASN A 227 13.77 15.24 -11.20
N GLY A 228 14.06 14.11 -10.54
CA GLY A 228 14.14 13.98 -9.08
C GLY A 228 12.78 14.04 -8.40
N ILE A 229 12.04 15.12 -8.65
CA ILE A 229 10.69 15.39 -8.16
C ILE A 229 9.77 15.80 -9.33
N ILE A 230 8.48 15.45 -9.23
CA ILE A 230 7.45 15.80 -10.20
C ILE A 230 6.18 16.31 -9.51
N SER A 231 5.45 17.21 -10.19
CA SER A 231 4.05 17.48 -9.85
C SER A 231 3.19 16.29 -10.26
N THR A 232 2.23 15.93 -9.40
CA THR A 232 1.30 14.83 -9.65
C THR A 232 -0.16 15.27 -9.51
N SER A 233 -1.03 14.51 -10.15
CA SER A 233 -2.42 14.40 -9.73
C SER A 233 -2.65 12.95 -9.29
N PHE A 234 -3.29 12.76 -8.14
CA PHE A 234 -3.54 11.44 -7.58
C PHE A 234 -4.97 11.30 -7.04
N ARG A 235 -5.43 10.05 -6.89
CA ARG A 235 -6.67 9.71 -6.16
C ARG A 235 -6.56 8.31 -5.56
N PRO A 236 -7.15 8.06 -4.37
CA PRO A 236 -7.24 6.71 -3.83
C PRO A 236 -8.18 5.86 -4.68
N VAL A 237 -7.85 4.58 -4.84
CA VAL A 237 -8.64 3.61 -5.60
C VAL A 237 -8.70 2.27 -4.87
N ASP A 238 -9.74 1.49 -5.12
CA ASP A 238 -9.77 0.09 -4.73
C ASP A 238 -8.69 -0.68 -5.50
N CYS A 239 -7.87 -1.46 -4.79
CA CYS A 239 -6.71 -2.14 -5.37
C CYS A 239 -7.06 -3.15 -6.48
N ASN A 240 -8.28 -3.70 -6.47
CA ASN A 240 -8.71 -4.74 -7.40
C ASN A 240 -9.52 -4.18 -8.58
N SER A 241 -10.60 -3.46 -8.27
CA SER A 241 -11.54 -2.89 -9.26
C SER A 241 -11.10 -1.55 -9.84
N LYS A 242 -10.05 -0.93 -9.27
CA LYS A 242 -9.48 0.38 -9.66
C LYS A 242 -10.48 1.54 -9.57
N GLN A 243 -11.62 1.34 -8.89
CA GLN A 243 -12.63 2.37 -8.74
C GLN A 243 -12.20 3.43 -7.71
N PRO A 244 -12.47 4.73 -7.96
CA PRO A 244 -12.11 5.79 -7.03
C PRO A 244 -12.77 5.66 -5.65
N LEU A 245 -12.01 5.97 -4.60
CA LEU A 245 -12.45 5.90 -3.21
C LEU A 245 -12.56 7.29 -2.55
N GLN A 246 -13.14 7.32 -1.35
CA GLN A 246 -13.02 8.49 -0.48
C GLN A 246 -11.57 8.62 0.03
N PHE A 247 -11.06 9.86 0.02
CA PHE A 247 -9.70 10.19 0.48
C PHE A 247 -9.54 10.17 1.99
N SER A 248 -10.36 10.92 2.73
CA SER A 248 -10.22 11.04 4.18
C SER A 248 -11.61 11.03 4.87
N PRO A 249 -11.83 10.24 5.95
CA PRO A 249 -10.94 9.16 6.38
C PRO A 249 -10.79 8.10 5.28
N GLY A 250 -9.56 7.64 5.09
CA GLY A 250 -9.22 6.61 4.10
C GLY A 250 -9.83 5.25 4.44
N PHE A 251 -9.95 4.40 3.43
CA PHE A 251 -10.47 3.03 3.62
C PHE A 251 -9.46 2.17 4.41
N ILE A 252 -10.01 1.40 5.36
CA ILE A 252 -9.36 0.33 6.12
C ILE A 252 -10.30 -0.88 6.06
N ASN A 253 -9.77 -2.02 5.64
CA ASN A 253 -10.49 -3.28 5.54
C ASN A 253 -10.71 -3.89 6.94
N GLN A 254 -11.86 -4.52 7.16
CA GLN A 254 -12.16 -5.25 8.39
C GLN A 254 -11.56 -6.65 8.38
N THR A 255 -11.41 -7.24 7.20
CA THR A 255 -10.47 -8.34 7.01
C THR A 255 -9.07 -7.75 7.17
N ILE A 256 -8.29 -8.33 8.08
CA ILE A 256 -6.89 -8.00 8.37
C ILE A 256 -5.98 -8.82 7.44
N TYR A 257 -6.34 -10.10 7.27
CA TYR A 257 -5.66 -11.04 6.38
C TYR A 257 -6.69 -11.89 5.62
N GLY A 258 -6.76 -11.69 4.31
CA GLY A 258 -7.50 -12.53 3.37
C GLY A 258 -6.53 -13.49 2.68
N ASP A 259 -6.42 -13.41 1.35
CA ASP A 259 -5.34 -14.08 0.61
C ASP A 259 -3.96 -13.38 0.74
N LYS A 260 -3.93 -12.27 1.46
CA LYS A 260 -2.75 -11.46 1.82
C LYS A 260 -3.13 -10.53 2.97
N VAL A 261 -2.17 -9.75 3.49
CA VAL A 261 -2.48 -8.63 4.37
C VAL A 261 -3.27 -7.57 3.60
N GLU A 262 -4.38 -7.15 4.16
CA GLU A 262 -5.39 -6.30 3.53
C GLU A 262 -5.14 -4.80 3.75
N THR A 263 -5.79 -3.96 2.94
CA THR A 263 -5.71 -2.49 3.06
C THR A 263 -6.03 -2.01 4.48
N GLY A 264 -5.16 -1.17 5.04
CA GLY A 264 -5.19 -0.70 6.41
C GLY A 264 -4.11 -1.29 7.32
N TRP A 265 -3.56 -2.46 6.97
CA TRP A 265 -2.79 -3.29 7.91
C TRP A 265 -1.33 -3.47 7.48
N GLY A 266 -0.40 -3.23 8.41
CA GLY A 266 0.99 -3.67 8.32
C GLY A 266 1.21 -5.01 9.05
N TRP A 267 2.36 -5.64 8.79
CA TRP A 267 2.70 -6.99 9.24
C TRP A 267 4.10 -6.99 9.87
N PHE A 268 4.19 -7.39 11.14
CA PHE A 268 5.38 -7.17 11.96
C PHE A 268 5.72 -8.43 12.78
N PRO A 269 6.45 -9.41 12.20
CA PRO A 269 6.97 -10.55 12.93
C PRO A 269 8.18 -10.14 13.77
N TYR A 270 8.33 -10.74 14.94
CA TYR A 270 9.44 -10.43 15.86
C TYR A 270 9.90 -11.68 16.63
N LYS A 271 11.22 -11.79 16.84
CA LYS A 271 11.86 -12.90 17.57
C LYS A 271 11.39 -14.28 17.07
N HIS A 272 11.39 -14.44 15.75
CA HIS A 272 10.94 -15.64 15.04
C HIS A 272 12.14 -16.43 14.47
N ASN A 273 11.96 -17.72 14.23
CA ASN A 273 12.96 -18.60 13.60
C ASN A 273 12.82 -18.59 12.07
N THR A 274 11.59 -18.68 11.58
CA THR A 274 11.22 -18.60 10.16
C THR A 274 9.89 -17.86 10.05
N VAL A 275 9.69 -17.16 8.94
CA VAL A 275 8.41 -16.52 8.65
C VAL A 275 8.14 -16.53 7.16
N THR A 276 6.87 -16.72 6.78
CA THR A 276 6.41 -16.70 5.40
C THR A 276 5.14 -15.87 5.34
N PHE A 277 5.26 -14.64 4.83
CA PHE A 277 4.17 -13.67 4.66
C PHE A 277 2.99 -14.23 3.85
N TRP A 278 3.32 -15.05 2.85
CA TRP A 278 2.40 -15.57 1.86
C TRP A 278 2.80 -16.98 1.45
N SER A 279 2.29 -17.97 2.17
CA SER A 279 2.36 -19.38 1.78
C SER A 279 1.18 -19.69 0.85
N GLN A 280 1.44 -19.75 -0.46
CA GLN A 280 0.40 -19.95 -1.47
C GLN A 280 -0.26 -21.33 -1.33
N GLY A 281 -1.59 -21.36 -1.27
CA GLY A 281 -2.36 -22.61 -1.13
C GLY A 281 -2.31 -23.27 0.26
N TYR A 282 -1.67 -22.64 1.25
CA TYR A 282 -1.56 -23.19 2.61
C TYR A 282 -2.78 -22.89 3.50
N GLY A 283 -3.67 -22.01 3.06
CA GLY A 283 -4.87 -21.54 3.76
C GLY A 283 -6.07 -22.49 3.69
N VAL A 284 -7.18 -22.04 4.27
CA VAL A 284 -8.45 -22.75 4.39
C VAL A 284 -9.12 -22.93 3.03
N GLY A 285 -9.08 -24.17 2.52
CA GLY A 285 -9.67 -24.50 1.23
C GLY A 285 -8.79 -24.10 0.03
N GLY A 286 -7.49 -23.90 0.23
CA GLY A 286 -6.55 -23.57 -0.84
C GLY A 286 -6.33 -22.07 -1.07
N SER A 287 -6.85 -21.22 -0.19
CA SER A 287 -6.40 -19.83 -0.02
C SER A 287 -4.93 -19.76 0.41
N ASN A 288 -4.42 -18.54 0.55
CA ASN A 288 -3.09 -18.30 1.09
C ASN A 288 -3.10 -18.27 2.63
N ALA A 289 -1.94 -18.43 3.25
CA ALA A 289 -1.78 -18.27 4.71
C ALA A 289 -0.48 -17.54 5.05
N THR A 290 -0.45 -16.84 6.18
CA THR A 290 0.80 -16.35 6.78
C THR A 290 1.28 -17.37 7.81
N CYS A 291 2.47 -17.92 7.61
CA CYS A 291 3.04 -18.97 8.46
C CYS A 291 4.26 -18.44 9.23
N ILE A 292 4.43 -18.87 10.48
CA ILE A 292 5.52 -18.42 11.35
C ILE A 292 5.96 -19.54 12.30
N SER A 293 7.28 -19.70 12.45
CA SER A 293 7.87 -20.52 13.51
C SER A 293 8.49 -19.61 14.56
N LEU A 294 8.05 -19.77 15.80
CA LEU A 294 8.52 -19.03 16.96
C LEU A 294 9.43 -19.91 17.80
N GLY A 295 10.61 -19.39 18.14
CA GLY A 295 11.53 -20.05 19.06
C GLY A 295 10.99 -20.08 20.50
N PRO A 296 11.65 -20.81 21.40
CA PRO A 296 11.26 -20.91 22.82
C PRO A 296 11.39 -19.60 23.61
N LYS A 297 11.95 -18.55 23.01
CA LYS A 297 11.96 -17.19 23.57
C LYS A 297 10.77 -16.42 23.02
N GLN A 298 10.10 -15.64 23.88
CA GLN A 298 8.97 -14.76 23.55
C GLN A 298 9.09 -14.15 22.15
N GLY A 299 8.12 -14.40 21.29
CA GLY A 299 8.08 -13.93 19.90
C GLY A 299 6.65 -13.98 19.37
N GLY A 300 6.44 -13.46 18.18
CA GLY A 300 5.11 -13.42 17.59
C GLY A 300 5.05 -12.70 16.25
N ILE A 301 3.82 -12.47 15.83
CA ILE A 301 3.43 -11.67 14.68
C ILE A 301 2.40 -10.64 15.13
N THR A 302 2.63 -9.38 14.84
CA THR A 302 1.68 -8.28 15.06
C THR A 302 1.15 -7.80 13.71
N LEU A 303 -0.17 -7.69 13.59
CA LEU A 303 -0.86 -7.05 12.48
C LEU A 303 -1.41 -5.72 13.00
N ALA A 304 -0.99 -4.61 12.42
CA ALA A 304 -1.25 -3.28 13.00
C ALA A 304 -1.69 -2.23 11.97
N CYS A 305 -2.67 -1.44 12.36
CA CYS A 305 -3.20 -0.30 11.64
C CYS A 305 -2.53 0.97 12.19
N ARG A 306 -1.53 1.49 11.46
CA ARG A 306 -0.71 2.63 11.90
C ARG A 306 -1.54 3.90 12.03
N GLU A 307 -1.39 4.58 13.16
CA GLU A 307 -2.11 5.81 13.54
C GLU A 307 -3.65 5.72 13.55
N CYS A 308 -4.21 4.51 13.51
CA CYS A 308 -5.66 4.31 13.39
C CYS A 308 -6.45 4.66 14.67
N GLY A 309 -5.77 5.10 15.73
CA GLY A 309 -6.40 5.72 16.90
C GLY A 309 -7.00 7.10 16.60
N ARG A 310 -6.67 7.74 15.46
CA ARG A 310 -7.24 9.02 15.02
C ARG A 310 -8.73 8.86 14.63
N SER A 311 -9.55 9.87 14.95
CA SER A 311 -11.00 9.87 14.70
C SER A 311 -11.35 9.55 13.24
N GLY A 312 -12.19 8.53 13.03
CA GLY A 312 -12.64 8.08 11.71
C GLY A 312 -11.83 6.91 11.13
N TYR A 313 -10.70 6.56 11.74
CA TYR A 313 -9.82 5.45 11.31
C TYR A 313 -9.88 4.23 12.22
N GLN A 314 -10.61 4.26 13.34
CA GLN A 314 -10.66 3.17 14.31
C GLN A 314 -11.31 1.89 13.72
N PRO A 315 -10.56 0.80 13.47
CA PRO A 315 -11.13 -0.38 12.81
C PRO A 315 -11.95 -1.25 13.77
N PHE A 316 -11.62 -1.22 15.06
CA PHE A 316 -12.31 -1.95 16.14
C PHE A 316 -13.48 -1.18 16.77
N LYS A 317 -13.75 0.05 16.35
CA LYS A 317 -14.87 0.83 16.89
C LYS A 317 -16.20 0.13 16.60
N GLY A 318 -16.94 -0.21 17.65
CA GLY A 318 -18.21 -0.95 17.54
C GLY A 318 -18.08 -2.46 17.26
N ALA A 319 -16.85 -2.98 17.13
CA ALA A 319 -16.63 -4.40 16.87
C ALA A 319 -17.00 -5.28 18.07
N SER A 320 -17.41 -6.51 17.78
CA SER A 320 -17.87 -7.50 18.76
C SER A 320 -16.88 -8.64 18.97
N ALA A 321 -16.14 -9.04 17.94
CA ALA A 321 -15.17 -10.13 18.01
C ALA A 321 -14.02 -10.00 17.00
N LEU A 322 -12.93 -10.70 17.26
CA LEU A 322 -11.88 -11.04 16.31
C LEU A 322 -12.06 -12.49 15.88
N GLU A 323 -12.17 -12.75 14.58
CA GLU A 323 -12.12 -14.10 14.02
C GLU A 323 -10.82 -14.36 13.30
N PHE A 324 -10.36 -15.61 13.34
CA PHE A 324 -9.22 -16.10 12.57
C PHE A 324 -9.26 -17.63 12.48
N TRP A 325 -8.57 -18.16 11.47
CA TRP A 325 -8.24 -19.57 11.37
C TRP A 325 -6.78 -19.81 11.76
N ILE A 326 -6.52 -20.92 12.44
CA ILE A 326 -5.16 -21.35 12.79
C ILE A 326 -4.98 -22.86 12.58
N ARG A 327 -3.79 -23.27 12.14
CA ARG A 327 -3.33 -24.67 12.15
C ARG A 327 -1.86 -24.75 12.53
N ASP A 328 -1.41 -25.95 12.92
CA ASP A 328 0.02 -26.26 12.99
C ASP A 328 0.66 -26.24 11.59
N GLN A 329 1.85 -25.64 11.50
CA GLN A 329 2.56 -25.47 10.22
C GLN A 329 3.06 -26.82 9.66
N ASN A 330 3.38 -27.77 10.54
CA ASN A 330 3.92 -29.09 10.18
C ASN A 330 2.83 -30.11 9.80
N GLY A 331 1.55 -29.70 9.81
CA GLY A 331 0.43 -30.54 9.42
C GLY A 331 -0.21 -31.35 10.56
N SER A 332 0.11 -31.04 11.83
CA SER A 332 -0.53 -31.67 12.98
C SER A 332 -2.02 -31.31 13.09
N SER A 333 -2.82 -32.23 13.61
CA SER A 333 -4.23 -32.00 13.99
C SER A 333 -4.38 -31.31 15.35
N THR A 334 -3.30 -31.25 16.14
CA THR A 334 -3.23 -30.48 17.38
C THR A 334 -3.24 -29.00 17.06
N ILE A 335 -4.13 -28.25 17.73
CA ILE A 335 -4.17 -26.79 17.59
C ILE A 335 -2.96 -26.20 18.33
N PRO A 336 -2.16 -25.32 17.68
CA PRO A 336 -1.10 -24.58 18.36
C PRO A 336 -1.67 -23.71 19.48
N ASP A 337 -1.13 -23.84 20.71
CA ASP A 337 -1.46 -22.89 21.78
C ASP A 337 -0.65 -21.60 21.59
N VAL A 338 -1.36 -20.52 21.29
CA VAL A 338 -0.81 -19.19 21.03
C VAL A 338 -1.59 -18.16 21.86
N GLN A 339 -0.88 -17.16 22.34
CA GLN A 339 -1.50 -15.99 22.95
C GLN A 339 -1.98 -15.05 21.85
N VAL A 340 -3.30 -14.90 21.75
CA VAL A 340 -3.97 -13.88 20.95
C VAL A 340 -4.05 -12.61 21.79
N GLY A 341 -3.43 -11.53 21.33
CA GLY A 341 -3.42 -10.24 21.98
C GLY A 341 -4.05 -9.15 21.11
N ALA A 342 -4.52 -8.09 21.77
CA ALA A 342 -4.97 -6.85 21.15
C ALA A 342 -4.22 -5.66 21.78
N GLY A 343 -4.17 -4.52 21.10
CA GLY A 343 -3.42 -3.35 21.59
C GLY A 343 -3.64 -2.07 20.79
N ASP A 344 -3.06 -0.97 21.28
CA ASP A 344 -2.80 0.25 20.54
C ASP A 344 -1.31 0.23 20.13
N TYR A 345 -1.06 0.10 18.83
CA TYR A 345 0.27 -0.06 18.25
C TYR A 345 1.15 1.17 18.46
N ASP A 346 0.61 2.35 18.17
CA ASP A 346 1.35 3.60 18.14
C ASP A 346 1.69 4.06 19.58
N LYS A 347 0.78 3.82 20.54
CA LYS A 347 1.03 4.07 21.97
C LYS A 347 1.80 2.95 22.68
N LYS A 348 2.05 1.81 22.02
CA LYS A 348 2.66 0.59 22.60
C LYS A 348 1.92 0.11 23.86
N GLN A 349 0.58 0.19 23.84
CA GLN A 349 -0.26 -0.27 24.94
C GLN A 349 -0.92 -1.59 24.56
N TYR A 350 -0.91 -2.55 25.49
CA TYR A 350 -1.39 -3.92 25.24
C TYR A 350 -2.56 -4.27 26.17
N CYS A 351 -3.52 -5.01 25.65
CA CYS A 351 -4.55 -5.65 26.44
C CYS A 351 -4.04 -7.00 26.99
N ALA A 352 -4.71 -7.55 28.00
CA ALA A 352 -4.52 -8.94 28.41
C ALA A 352 -4.78 -9.89 27.22
N SER A 353 -3.90 -10.87 27.02
CA SER A 353 -4.01 -11.87 25.96
C SER A 353 -4.90 -13.06 26.36
N VAL A 354 -5.43 -13.74 25.35
CA VAL A 354 -6.23 -14.96 25.49
C VAL A 354 -5.49 -16.11 24.82
N LYS A 355 -5.41 -17.28 25.45
CA LYS A 355 -4.76 -18.47 24.88
C LYS A 355 -5.71 -19.28 24.00
N THR A 356 -5.31 -19.71 22.81
CA THR A 356 -6.11 -20.64 21.98
C THR A 356 -6.37 -21.97 22.70
N GLY A 357 -5.45 -22.44 23.55
CA GLY A 357 -5.65 -23.63 24.40
C GLY A 357 -6.75 -23.47 25.48
N SER A 358 -7.14 -22.24 25.82
CA SER A 358 -8.29 -21.96 26.71
C SER A 358 -9.62 -21.75 25.97
N LEU A 359 -9.61 -21.80 24.63
CA LEU A 359 -10.77 -21.51 23.79
C LEU A 359 -11.28 -22.79 23.10
N SER A 360 -12.59 -22.82 22.84
CA SER A 360 -13.18 -23.83 21.96
C SER A 360 -13.26 -23.28 20.53
N PRO A 361 -12.80 -24.02 19.50
CA PRO A 361 -13.03 -23.65 18.12
C PRO A 361 -14.52 -23.57 17.79
N VAL A 362 -14.93 -22.55 17.05
CA VAL A 362 -16.32 -22.41 16.55
C VAL A 362 -16.57 -23.23 15.28
N GLU A 363 -15.50 -23.56 14.55
CA GLU A 363 -15.54 -24.30 13.29
C GLU A 363 -14.22 -25.07 13.09
N ARG A 364 -14.23 -26.13 12.26
CA ARG A 364 -13.02 -26.84 11.81
C ARG A 364 -13.14 -27.20 10.34
N GLN A 365 -12.05 -27.02 9.59
CA GLN A 365 -11.95 -27.41 8.18
C GLN A 365 -10.59 -28.06 7.92
N GLY A 366 -10.57 -29.39 7.78
CA GLY A 366 -9.31 -30.15 7.69
C GLY A 366 -8.46 -29.97 8.95
N LEU A 367 -7.24 -29.48 8.79
CA LEU A 367 -6.31 -29.18 9.88
C LEU A 367 -6.54 -27.82 10.55
N TYR A 368 -7.37 -26.95 9.96
CA TYR A 368 -7.65 -25.64 10.48
C TYR A 368 -8.76 -25.65 11.53
N ALA A 369 -8.57 -24.86 12.58
CA ALA A 369 -9.59 -24.53 13.58
C ALA A 369 -9.89 -23.03 13.51
N LYS A 370 -11.17 -22.67 13.47
CA LYS A 370 -11.62 -21.27 13.53
C LYS A 370 -11.88 -20.87 14.97
N PHE A 371 -11.40 -19.70 15.35
CA PHE A 371 -11.74 -19.07 16.62
C PHE A 371 -12.53 -17.78 16.37
N SER A 372 -13.40 -17.44 17.32
CA SER A 372 -14.09 -16.16 17.41
C SER A 372 -13.91 -15.69 18.84
N VAL A 373 -13.07 -14.67 19.04
CA VAL A 373 -12.69 -14.14 20.35
C VAL A 373 -13.49 -12.85 20.58
N PRO A 374 -14.46 -12.83 21.52
CA PRO A 374 -15.20 -11.62 21.85
C PRO A 374 -14.25 -10.50 22.29
N LEU A 375 -14.48 -9.25 21.87
CA LEU A 375 -13.59 -8.16 22.30
C LEU A 375 -13.61 -7.94 23.81
N SER A 376 -14.73 -8.27 24.48
CA SER A 376 -14.85 -8.29 25.94
C SER A 376 -13.87 -9.25 26.64
N SER A 377 -13.25 -10.20 25.93
CA SER A 377 -12.17 -11.03 26.45
C SER A 377 -10.81 -10.32 26.51
N PHE A 378 -10.62 -9.20 25.79
CA PHE A 378 -9.43 -8.37 25.87
C PHE A 378 -9.61 -7.28 26.95
N SER A 379 -8.95 -7.45 28.08
CA SER A 379 -8.89 -6.43 29.14
C SER A 379 -7.83 -5.39 28.81
N CYS A 380 -8.25 -4.20 28.38
CA CYS A 380 -7.38 -3.14 27.88
C CYS A 380 -7.28 -1.97 28.89
N PRO A 381 -6.12 -1.29 29.02
CA PRO A 381 -5.98 -0.07 29.83
C PRO A 381 -6.53 1.20 29.12
N PHE A 382 -7.31 1.03 28.06
CA PHE A 382 -7.88 2.06 27.19
C PHE A 382 -9.20 1.53 26.57
N ALA A 383 -9.98 2.39 25.92
CA ALA A 383 -11.28 2.00 25.36
C ALA A 383 -11.13 1.06 24.14
N GLN A 384 -12.00 0.06 24.01
CA GLN A 384 -11.86 -0.97 22.96
C GLN A 384 -11.92 -0.43 21.52
N ASP A 385 -12.52 0.74 21.30
CA ASP A 385 -12.50 1.41 20.00
C ASP A 385 -11.12 1.99 19.63
N GLN A 386 -10.19 2.08 20.58
CA GLN A 386 -8.80 2.48 20.36
C GLN A 386 -7.85 1.31 20.07
N ILE A 387 -8.36 0.07 19.97
CA ILE A 387 -7.55 -1.05 19.50
C ILE A 387 -7.16 -0.77 18.03
N THR A 388 -5.87 -0.88 17.72
CA THR A 388 -5.30 -0.71 16.38
C THR A 388 -4.42 -1.88 15.94
N GLN A 389 -4.15 -2.85 16.81
CA GLN A 389 -3.39 -4.06 16.47
C GLN A 389 -3.99 -5.34 17.05
N VAL A 390 -3.69 -6.45 16.38
CA VAL A 390 -3.81 -7.82 16.91
C VAL A 390 -2.45 -8.51 16.84
N SER A 391 -2.18 -9.42 17.76
CA SER A 391 -0.91 -10.16 17.80
C SER A 391 -1.13 -11.63 18.11
N PHE A 392 -0.34 -12.51 17.50
CA PHE A 392 -0.31 -13.93 17.80
C PHE A 392 1.09 -14.30 18.28
N GLN A 393 1.20 -14.73 19.54
CA GLN A 393 2.47 -14.85 20.25
C GLN A 393 2.66 -16.26 20.83
N ASN A 394 3.91 -16.65 21.04
CA ASN A 394 4.25 -17.92 21.71
C ASN A 394 3.66 -17.95 23.13
N ALA A 395 2.83 -18.95 23.44
CA ALA A 395 2.11 -19.01 24.71
C ALA A 395 2.95 -19.47 25.91
N ASP A 396 3.88 -20.40 25.70
CA ASP A 396 4.45 -21.25 26.77
C ASP A 396 5.98 -21.47 26.68
N GLY A 397 6.67 -20.70 25.83
CA GLY A 397 8.13 -20.78 25.72
C GLY A 397 8.66 -22.10 25.14
N GLN A 398 7.78 -22.88 24.51
CA GLN A 398 8.14 -24.01 23.64
C GLN A 398 8.30 -23.54 22.20
N LEU A 399 8.92 -24.33 21.32
CA LEU A 399 8.86 -24.03 19.90
C LEU A 399 7.40 -24.21 19.42
N VAL A 400 6.84 -23.20 18.77
CA VAL A 400 5.49 -23.26 18.18
C VAL A 400 5.53 -22.76 16.75
N SER A 401 4.98 -23.53 15.82
CA SER A 401 4.94 -23.21 14.39
C SER A 401 3.51 -23.29 13.88
N PHE A 402 2.99 -22.19 13.36
CA PHE A 402 1.57 -22.10 12.98
C PHE A 402 1.37 -21.28 11.71
N CYS A 403 0.25 -21.55 11.05
CA CYS A 403 -0.25 -20.76 9.92
C CYS A 403 -1.59 -20.12 10.29
N LEU A 404 -1.75 -18.84 9.95
CA LEU A 404 -3.00 -18.09 10.10
C LEU A 404 -3.62 -17.78 8.73
N ASP A 405 -4.95 -17.74 8.70
CA ASP A 405 -5.76 -17.36 7.54
C ASP A 405 -7.07 -16.68 8.01
N GLY A 406 -7.70 -15.90 7.13
CA GLY A 406 -9.04 -15.32 7.33
C GLY A 406 -9.19 -14.50 8.60
N ILE A 407 -8.18 -13.70 8.94
CA ILE A 407 -8.17 -12.85 10.14
C ILE A 407 -9.08 -11.66 9.88
N GLN A 408 -10.15 -11.48 10.67
CA GLN A 408 -11.17 -10.47 10.42
C GLN A 408 -11.82 -9.91 11.70
N ILE A 409 -12.19 -8.64 11.65
CA ILE A 409 -12.92 -7.92 12.70
C ILE A 409 -14.42 -8.04 12.44
N ILE A 410 -15.17 -8.56 13.41
CA ILE A 410 -16.63 -8.71 13.32
C ILE A 410 -17.32 -7.48 13.92
N GLY A 411 -18.29 -6.91 13.20
CA GLY A 411 -19.19 -5.86 13.70
C GLY A 411 -18.60 -4.44 13.79
N GLY A 412 -17.32 -4.23 13.45
CA GLY A 412 -16.69 -2.91 13.55
C GLY A 412 -17.28 -1.88 12.58
N SER A 413 -16.95 -0.60 12.79
CA SER A 413 -17.34 0.51 11.91
C SER A 413 -16.39 0.73 10.74
N GLY A 414 -15.61 -0.27 10.36
CA GLY A 414 -14.85 -0.24 9.11
C GLY A 414 -15.83 -0.04 7.96
N ARG A 415 -15.56 0.92 7.07
CA ARG A 415 -16.46 1.24 5.97
C ARG A 415 -16.40 0.15 4.91
N VAL A 416 -17.15 -0.93 5.12
CA VAL A 416 -17.35 -1.99 4.12
C VAL A 416 -17.95 -1.36 2.87
N GLN A 417 -17.10 -0.99 1.90
CA GLN A 417 -17.56 -0.99 0.53
C GLN A 417 -17.82 -2.44 0.16
N SER A 418 -19.07 -2.72 -0.18
CA SER A 418 -19.52 -3.99 -0.73
C SER A 418 -18.89 -4.20 -2.12
N SER A 419 -17.60 -4.50 -2.16
CA SER A 419 -17.07 -5.29 -3.27
C SER A 419 -17.70 -6.67 -3.14
N SER A 420 -18.69 -6.94 -3.98
CA SER A 420 -19.30 -8.26 -4.12
C SER A 420 -18.33 -9.19 -4.84
N ILE A 421 -17.16 -9.41 -4.25
CA ILE A 421 -16.22 -10.46 -4.63
C ILE A 421 -16.85 -11.74 -4.11
N GLY A 422 -17.74 -12.31 -4.92
CA GLY A 422 -18.14 -13.69 -4.74
C GLY A 422 -16.87 -14.53 -4.67
N ARG A 423 -16.70 -15.29 -3.59
CA ARG A 423 -15.63 -16.29 -3.49
C ARG A 423 -15.82 -17.25 -4.66
N HIS A 424 -15.07 -17.05 -5.75
CA HIS A 424 -14.97 -18.04 -6.80
C HIS A 424 -14.32 -19.27 -6.16
N ARG A 425 -15.15 -20.26 -5.84
CA ARG A 425 -14.68 -21.64 -5.75
C ARG A 425 -14.09 -21.98 -7.10
N ILE A 426 -12.77 -22.16 -7.14
CA ILE A 426 -12.08 -22.95 -8.15
C ILE A 426 -12.24 -24.43 -7.73
#